data_AF-A0A451BS88-F1
#
_entry.id   AF-A0A451BS88-F1
#
_cell.length_a   1.000
_cell.length_b   1.000
_cell.length_c   1.000
_cell.angle_alpha   90.00
_cell.angle_beta   90.00
_cell.angle_gamma   90.00
#
_symmetry.space_group_name_H-M   'P 1'
#
loop_
_entity.id
_entity.type
_entity.pdbx_description
1 polymer ?
#
loop_
_entity_poly.entity_id
_entity_poly.type
_entity_poly.pdbx_seq_one_letter_code
_entity_poly.pdbx_strand_id
1 'polypeptide(L)' 'MKPDPVIDAIREVRHRISASVGHDARRLVEHYRQLQARHSHRILSCDTKRSNSKDENAI' A
#
# COMPACT_ATOMS: atom_id res chain seq x y z
N MET A 1 2.51 -9.70 -14.96
CA MET A 1 3.68 -10.03 -14.11
C MET A 1 3.69 -11.53 -13.94
N LYS A 2 4.81 -12.23 -14.20
CA LYS A 2 4.87 -13.69 -14.03
C LYS A 2 4.72 -14.03 -12.54
N PRO A 3 3.89 -15.01 -12.16
CA PRO A 3 3.79 -15.45 -10.77
C PRO A 3 5.13 -16.06 -10.35
N ASP A 4 5.65 -15.59 -9.21
CA ASP A 4 6.88 -16.09 -8.61
C ASP A 4 6.49 -16.92 -7.37
N PRO A 5 6.76 -18.25 -7.37
CA PRO A 5 6.33 -19.14 -6.29
C PRO A 5 6.94 -18.77 -4.93
N VAL A 6 8.13 -18.16 -4.89
CA VAL A 6 8.77 -17.70 -3.64
C VAL A 6 8.02 -16.49 -3.09
N ILE A 7 7.65 -15.55 -3.97
CA ILE A 7 6.88 -14.37 -3.58
C ILE A 7 5.48 -14.76 -3.11
N ASP A 8 4.84 -15.73 -3.74
CA ASP A 8 3.52 -16.21 -3.34
C ASP A 8 3.55 -16.91 -1.98
N ALA A 9 4.57 -17.72 -1.69
CA ALA A 9 4.77 -18.31 -0.36
C ALA A 9 4.94 -17.23 0.73
N ILE A 10 5.71 -16.18 0.46
CA ILE A 10 5.88 -15.04 1.39
C ILE A 10 4.54 -14.33 1.63
N ARG A 11 3.74 -14.13 0.59
CA ARG A 11 2.41 -13.50 0.70
C ARG A 11 1.46 -14.34 1.54
N GLU A 12 1.47 -15.65 1.35
CA GLU A 12 0.63 -16.57 2.10
C GLU A 12 0.97 -16.56 3.59
N VAL A 13 2.26 -16.65 3.95
CA VAL A 13 2.72 -16.58 5.35
C VAL A 13 2.29 -15.25 5.97
N ARG A 14 2.45 -14.13 5.26
CA ARG A 14 2.02 -12.82 5.71
C ARG A 14 0.51 -12.77 5.95
N HIS A 15 -0.29 -13.36 5.07
CA HIS A 15 -1.74 -13.46 5.22
C HIS A 15 -2.13 -14.23 6.49
N ARG A 16 -1.47 -15.36 6.77
CA ARG A 16 -1.70 -16.16 7.98
C ARG A 16 -1.35 -15.39 9.24
N ILE A 17 -0.22 -14.68 9.25
CA ILE A 17 0.18 -13.82 10.37
C ILE A 17 -0.85 -12.70 10.57
N SER A 18 -1.21 -11.98 9.51
CA SER A 18 -2.24 -10.93 9.55
C SER A 18 -3.58 -11.43 10.08
N ALA A 19 -4.02 -12.62 9.67
CA ALA A 19 -5.24 -13.24 10.20
C ALA A 19 -5.12 -13.57 11.70
N SER A 20 -3.98 -14.10 12.13
CA SER A 20 -3.74 -14.48 13.54
C SER A 20 -3.74 -13.28 14.51
N VAL A 21 -3.29 -12.12 14.05
CA VAL A 21 -3.23 -10.89 14.87
C VAL A 21 -4.47 -10.00 14.71
N GLY A 22 -5.51 -10.48 14.01
CA GLY A 22 -6.73 -9.72 13.78
C GLY A 22 -6.53 -8.46 12.93
N HIS A 23 -5.57 -8.50 11.99
CA HIS A 23 -5.33 -7.42 11.04
C HIS A 23 -6.43 -7.40 9.98
N ASP A 24 -7.61 -6.92 10.37
CA ASP A 24 -8.69 -6.66 9.45
C ASP A 24 -8.38 -5.37 8.67
N ALA A 25 -7.72 -5.55 7.53
CA ALA A 25 -7.39 -4.45 6.63
C ALA A 25 -8.63 -3.64 6.24
N ARG A 26 -9.83 -4.25 6.20
CA ARG A 26 -11.08 -3.53 5.92
C ARG A 26 -11.43 -2.60 7.09
N ARG A 27 -11.32 -3.06 8.34
CA ARG A 27 -11.55 -2.20 9.53
C ARG A 27 -10.52 -1.09 9.63
N LEU A 28 -9.26 -1.34 9.28
CA LEU A 28 -8.22 -0.32 9.27
C LEU A 28 -8.54 0.78 8.24
N VAL A 29 -8.88 0.38 7.01
CA VAL A 29 -9.26 1.32 5.95
C VAL A 29 -10.52 2.10 6.33
N GLU A 30 -11.51 1.44 6.91
CA GLU A 30 -12.75 2.07 7.36
C GLU A 30 -12.49 3.11 8.46
N HIS A 31 -11.65 2.79 9.44
CA HIS A 31 -11.24 3.71 10.49
C HIS A 31 -10.58 4.98 9.91
N TYR A 32 -9.65 4.82 8.97
CA TYR A 32 -9.00 5.96 8.33
C TYR A 32 -9.93 6.77 7.44
N ARG A 33 -10.90 6.15 6.75
CA ARG A 33 -11.94 6.86 6.01
C ARG A 33 -12.76 7.77 6.91
N GLN A 34 -13.19 7.27 8.06
CA GLN A 34 -13.94 8.06 9.05
C GLN A 34 -13.09 9.18 9.66
N LEU A 35 -11.79 8.93 9.86
CA LEU A 35 -10.87 9.95 10.35
C LEU A 35 -10.63 11.06 9.30
N GLN A 36 -10.48 10.68 8.03
CA GLN A 36 -10.34 11.62 6.92
C GLN A 36 -11.58 12.48 6.73
N ALA A 37 -12.79 11.89 6.81
CA ALA A 37 -14.04 12.65 6.73
C ALA A 37 -14.15 13.70 7.85
N ARG A 38 -13.74 13.34 9.08
CA ARG A 38 -13.75 14.27 10.23
C ARG A 38 -12.69 15.38 10.13
N HIS A 39 -11.58 15.13 9.45
CA HIS A 39 -10.45 16.06 9.35
C HIS A 39 -10.04 16.34 7.91
N SER A 40 -11.02 16.68 7.06
CA SER A 40 -10.79 16.94 5.63
C SER A 40 -9.73 18.01 5.35
N HIS A 41 -9.65 19.03 6.21
CA HIS A 41 -8.66 20.12 6.13
C HIS A 41 -7.20 19.69 6.38
N ARG A 42 -6.94 18.45 6.84
CA ARG A 42 -5.59 17.92 7.11
C ARG A 42 -5.14 16.92 6.04
N ILE A 43 -5.97 16.65 5.04
CA ILE A 43 -5.62 15.73 3.95
C ILE A 43 -4.61 16.44 3.05
N LEU A 44 -3.38 15.91 3.02
CA LEU A 44 -2.33 16.42 2.16
C LEU A 44 -2.55 15.92 0.73
N SER A 45 -2.76 16.83 -0.22
CA SER A 45 -2.70 16.51 -1.64
C SER A 45 -1.23 16.29 -2.01
N CYS A 46 -0.84 15.03 -2.21
CA CYS A 46 0.42 14.75 -2.88
C CYS A 46 0.17 14.91 -4.39
N ASP A 47 0.44 16.10 -4.92
CA ASP A 47 0.60 16.27 -6.36
C ASP A 47 1.82 15.43 -6.77
N THR A 48 1.57 14.22 -7.26
CA THR A 48 2.59 13.41 -7.89
C THR A 48 2.98 14.09 -9.20
N LYS A 49 3.86 15.09 -9.12
CA LYS A 49 4.69 15.45 -10.28
C LYS A 49 5.56 14.22 -10.52
N ARG A 50 5.15 13.37 -11.47
CA ARG A 50 6.02 12.35 -12.05
C ARG A 50 7.26 13.08 -12.59
N SER A 51 8.33 13.12 -11.82
CA SER A 51 9.65 13.36 -12.37
C SER A 51 9.97 12.13 -13.21
N ASN A 52 9.70 12.23 -14.51
CA ASN A 52 10.26 11.32 -15.49
C ASN A 52 11.78 11.60 -15.53
N SER A 53 12.56 11.00 -14.63
CA SER A 53 13.99 10.84 -14.86
C SER A 53 14.15 9.72 -15.88
N LYS A 54 14.19 10.10 -17.16
CA LYS A 54 14.85 9.30 -18.18
C LYS A 54 16.34 9.36 -17.87
N ASP A 55 16.84 8.34 -17.18
CA ASP A 55 18.28 8.09 -17.18
C ASP A 55 18.56 7.11 -18.32
N GLU A 56 18.68 7.68 -19.53
CA GLU A 56 19.53 7.11 -20.56
C GLU A 56 20.96 7.12 -20.01
N ASN A 57 21.43 5.99 -19.49
CA ASN A 57 22.86 5.79 -19.29
C ASN A 57 23.39 4.98 -20.47
N ALA A 58 23.92 5.72 -21.45
CA ALA A 58 24.93 5.24 -22.36
C ALA A 58 26.19 4.85 -21.57
N ILE A 59 26.73 3.66 -21.87
CA ILE A 59 28.13 3.33 -22.19
C ILE A 59 28.15 1.85 -22.57
#